data_AF-A0A3A8Z3V3-F1
#
_entry.id   AF-A0A3A8Z3V3-F1
#
_cell.length_a   1.000
_cell.length_b   1.000
_cell.length_c   1.000
_cell.angle_alpha   90.00
_cell.angle_beta   90.00
_cell.angle_gamma   90.00
#
_symmetry.space_group_name_H-M   'P 1'
#
loop_
_entity.id
_entity.type
_entity.pdbx_description
1 polymer ?
#
loop_
_entity_poly.entity_id
_entity_poly.type
_entity_poly.pdbx_seq_one_letter_code
_entity_poly.pdbx_strand_id
1 'polypeptide(L)'
;MKYLVLFVKIITVFDLCCLAVYFGGDIVSSLIRKLKKKKPPTDVFEFYEDSGDVPLSVDSIRMAFQSDIPDLVQEKILPQAKETLDALTEPEKTAVSLLLRAYIGYINQEGPLDEQNFPLLMELLKYTEATPEGTLDIPGMMLTEAAEKSCQKEDYFSDYRRYRLMQVDKERVILACQVIINDLIGRLYRYDYRFGYDFDLAEDRSLTKRLHEKQEKEVDLYASGNR
;
A
#
# COMPACT_ATOMS: atom_id res chain seq x y z
N MET A 1 -64.49 6.34 49.34
CA MET A 1 -65.13 6.76 48.07
C MET A 1 -64.39 7.89 47.36
N LYS A 2 -64.20 9.09 47.96
CA LYS A 2 -63.54 10.24 47.30
C LYS A 2 -62.10 9.96 46.79
N TYR A 3 -61.29 9.28 47.59
CA TYR A 3 -59.90 8.94 47.22
C TYR A 3 -59.81 7.90 46.09
N LEU A 4 -60.77 6.97 46.02
CA LEU A 4 -60.80 5.95 44.97
C LEU A 4 -61.16 6.57 43.61
N VAL A 5 -62.11 7.52 43.59
CA VAL A 5 -62.45 8.29 42.38
C VAL A 5 -61.29 9.19 41.95
N LEU A 6 -60.56 9.79 42.88
CA LEU A 6 -59.33 10.55 42.58
C LEU A 6 -58.26 9.65 41.96
N PHE A 7 -58.05 8.46 42.53
CA PHE A 7 -57.03 7.52 42.08
C PHE A 7 -57.34 6.97 40.67
N VAL A 8 -58.60 6.62 40.40
CA VAL A 8 -59.02 6.20 39.05
C VAL A 8 -58.79 7.31 38.03
N LYS A 9 -59.15 8.57 38.34
CA LYS A 9 -58.89 9.71 37.46
C LYS A 9 -57.40 9.93 37.18
N ILE A 10 -56.54 9.75 38.19
CA ILE A 10 -55.08 9.86 38.02
C ILE A 10 -54.58 8.78 37.07
N ILE A 11 -55.06 7.54 37.20
CA ILE A 11 -54.69 6.45 36.29
C ILE A 11 -55.19 6.72 34.87
N THR A 12 -56.42 7.23 34.69
CA THR A 12 -56.94 7.54 33.36
C THR A 12 -56.17 8.66 32.67
N VAL A 13 -55.75 9.68 33.42
CA VAL A 13 -54.91 10.77 32.89
C VAL A 13 -53.51 10.26 32.56
N PHE A 14 -52.94 9.42 33.42
CA PHE A 14 -51.63 8.81 33.18
C PHE A 14 -51.65 7.93 31.93
N ASP A 15 -52.67 7.10 31.76
CA ASP A 15 -52.83 6.20 30.62
C ASP A 15 -53.05 6.98 29.30
N LEU A 16 -53.82 8.08 29.36
CA LEU A 16 -53.97 9.00 28.23
C LEU A 16 -52.64 9.69 27.86
N CYS A 17 -51.83 10.06 28.85
CA CYS A 17 -50.47 10.57 28.64
C CYS A 17 -49.54 9.51 28.03
N CYS A 18 -49.61 8.27 28.51
CA CYS A 18 -48.83 7.15 27.98
C CYS A 18 -49.20 6.85 26.52
N LEU A 19 -50.50 6.85 26.19
CA LEU A 19 -50.96 6.71 24.79
C LEU A 19 -50.51 7.89 23.92
N ALA A 20 -50.52 9.12 24.43
CA ALA A 20 -50.03 10.28 23.69
C ALA A 20 -48.52 10.21 23.40
N VAL A 21 -47.71 9.72 24.34
CA VAL A 21 -46.28 9.47 24.12
C VAL A 21 -46.06 8.32 23.14
N TYR A 22 -46.86 7.26 23.22
CA TYR A 22 -46.75 6.09 22.35
C TYR A 22 -47.12 6.41 20.90
N PHE A 23 -48.21 7.14 20.65
CA PHE A 23 -48.57 7.60 19.30
C PHE A 23 -47.71 8.77 18.80
N GLY A 24 -47.15 9.58 19.70
CA GLY A 24 -46.28 10.71 19.37
C GLY A 24 -44.82 10.33 19.08
N GLY A 25 -44.39 9.12 19.44
CA GLY A 25 -43.01 8.66 19.30
C GLY A 25 -42.47 8.69 17.87
N ASP A 26 -43.28 8.29 16.88
CA ASP A 26 -42.86 8.23 15.48
C ASP A 26 -42.82 9.60 14.79
N ILE A 27 -43.73 10.50 15.15
CA ILE A 27 -43.82 11.84 14.54
C ILE A 27 -42.72 12.75 15.11
N VAL A 28 -42.49 12.69 16.44
CA VAL A 28 -41.45 13.47 17.11
C VAL A 28 -40.05 12.98 16.71
N SER A 29 -39.86 11.67 16.54
CA SER A 29 -38.58 11.11 16.06
C SER A 29 -38.25 11.49 14.61
N SER A 30 -39.27 11.57 13.73
CA SER A 30 -39.12 11.99 12.33
C SER A 30 -38.77 13.48 12.20
N LEU A 31 -39.40 14.35 13.00
CA LEU A 31 -39.10 15.79 13.04
C LEU A 31 -37.74 16.10 13.69
N ILE A 32 -37.34 15.36 14.73
CA ILE A 32 -36.00 15.48 15.35
C ILE A 32 -34.90 15.00 14.38
N ARG A 33 -35.13 13.95 13.57
CA ARG A 33 -34.19 13.52 12.51
C ARG A 33 -33.99 14.57 11.41
N LYS A 34 -35.02 15.38 11.09
CA LYS A 34 -34.90 16.46 10.10
C LYS A 34 -34.20 17.72 10.65
N LEU A 35 -34.32 18.00 11.95
CA LEU A 35 -33.69 19.17 12.58
C LEU A 35 -32.27 18.90 13.10
N LYS A 36 -31.94 17.63 13.36
CA LYS A 36 -30.64 17.21 13.90
C LYS A 36 -29.83 16.48 12.82
N LYS A 37 -29.43 17.19 11.76
CA LYS A 37 -28.22 16.84 10.99
C LYS A 37 -27.01 17.06 11.89
N LYS A 38 -26.77 16.15 12.82
CA LYS A 38 -25.45 15.91 13.41
C LYS A 38 -24.88 14.68 12.72
N LYS A 39 -23.60 14.79 12.31
CA LYS A 39 -22.80 13.71 11.73
C LYS A 39 -22.96 12.44 12.58
N PRO A 40 -23.16 11.26 11.97
CA PRO A 40 -23.23 10.01 12.72
C PRO A 40 -21.90 9.75 13.44
N PRO A 41 -21.93 9.07 14.60
CA PRO A 41 -20.74 8.61 15.28
C PRO A 41 -20.05 7.55 14.40
N THR A 42 -18.74 7.69 14.29
CA THR A 42 -17.80 6.86 13.54
C THR A 42 -17.89 5.41 14.01
N ASP A 43 -18.76 4.62 13.37
CA ASP A 43 -18.65 3.17 13.39
C ASP A 43 -17.39 2.79 12.63
N VAL A 44 -16.54 2.03 13.32
CA VAL A 44 -15.30 1.44 12.82
C VAL A 44 -15.63 0.61 11.57
N PHE A 45 -14.94 0.85 10.46
CA PHE A 45 -15.24 0.39 9.08
C PHE A 45 -16.14 1.33 8.25
N GLU A 46 -15.72 2.59 8.11
CA GLU A 46 -16.03 3.39 6.93
C GLU A 46 -15.27 2.82 5.73
N PHE A 47 -16.01 2.34 4.74
CA PHE A 47 -15.53 2.15 3.36
C PHE A 47 -14.92 3.49 2.93
N TYR A 48 -13.60 3.55 2.71
CA TYR A 48 -12.93 4.75 2.21
C TYR A 48 -13.34 5.00 0.75
N GLU A 49 -14.46 5.68 0.53
CA GLU A 49 -14.58 6.60 -0.60
C GLU A 49 -14.38 8.01 -0.05
N ASP A 50 -13.12 8.35 0.23
CA ASP A 50 -12.70 9.74 0.43
C ASP A 50 -11.62 10.04 -0.59
N SER A 51 -12.02 10.72 -1.65
CA SER A 51 -11.16 11.37 -2.64
C SER A 51 -10.49 12.61 -2.03
N GLY A 52 -9.91 12.42 -0.85
CA GLY A 52 -8.98 13.32 -0.20
C GLY A 52 -7.58 12.77 -0.41
N ASP A 53 -6.64 13.64 -0.76
CA ASP A 53 -5.25 13.32 -1.04
C ASP A 53 -4.61 12.58 0.15
N VAL A 54 -4.61 11.24 0.12
CA VAL A 54 -4.10 10.41 1.22
C VAL A 54 -2.58 10.64 1.32
N PRO A 55 -2.06 11.17 2.44
CA PRO A 55 -0.63 11.41 2.58
C PRO A 55 0.14 10.09 2.50
N LEU A 56 1.38 10.14 2.00
CA LEU A 56 2.25 8.96 1.95
C LEU A 56 2.40 8.37 3.36
N SER A 57 2.15 7.08 3.49
CA SER A 57 2.10 6.32 4.73
C SER A 57 2.83 4.98 4.56
N VAL A 58 3.08 4.30 5.69
CA VAL A 58 3.69 2.96 5.73
C VAL A 58 2.95 1.95 4.85
N ASP A 59 1.62 2.06 4.77
CA ASP A 59 0.75 1.15 4.03
C ASP A 59 0.49 1.59 2.59
N SER A 60 1.17 2.63 2.08
CA SER A 60 0.87 3.18 0.74
C SER A 60 1.05 2.18 -0.39
N ILE A 61 1.98 1.23 -0.29
CA ILE A 61 2.14 0.15 -1.29
C ILE A 61 1.00 -0.87 -1.17
N ARG A 62 0.56 -1.19 0.05
CA ARG A 62 -0.57 -2.10 0.31
C ARG A 62 -1.90 -1.52 -0.16
N MET A 63 -2.07 -0.21 -0.01
CA MET A 63 -3.28 0.51 -0.40
C MET A 63 -3.29 0.91 -1.88
N ALA A 64 -2.18 0.75 -2.60
CA ALA A 64 -2.11 1.09 -4.02
C ALA A 64 -2.92 0.06 -4.83
N PHE A 65 -3.94 0.52 -5.55
CA PHE A 65 -4.52 -0.29 -6.63
C PHE A 65 -3.59 -0.25 -7.85
N GLN A 66 -3.64 -1.29 -8.70
CA GLN A 66 -2.77 -1.41 -9.88
C GLN A 66 -2.82 -0.17 -10.81
N SER A 67 -3.98 0.46 -10.96
CA SER A 67 -4.15 1.71 -11.72
C SER A 67 -3.47 2.92 -11.10
N ASP A 68 -3.26 2.90 -9.77
CA ASP A 68 -2.83 4.06 -8.98
C ASP A 68 -1.32 4.01 -8.71
N ILE A 69 -0.65 2.91 -9.03
CA ILE A 69 0.81 2.77 -8.96
C ILE A 69 1.57 3.85 -9.75
N PRO A 70 1.19 4.18 -11.01
CA PRO A 70 1.87 5.25 -11.71
C PRO A 70 1.74 6.60 -11.00
N ASP A 71 0.57 6.89 -10.44
CA ASP A 71 0.25 8.15 -9.75
C ASP A 71 0.93 8.20 -8.37
N LEU A 72 0.98 7.08 -7.64
CA LEU A 72 1.73 6.95 -6.39
C LEU A 72 3.20 7.31 -6.58
N VAL A 73 3.82 6.82 -7.66
CA VAL A 73 5.22 7.12 -7.94
C VAL A 73 5.38 8.58 -8.34
N GLN A 74 4.60 9.07 -9.31
CA GLN A 74 4.78 10.42 -9.86
C GLN A 74 4.34 11.55 -8.92
N GLU A 75 3.25 11.37 -8.19
CA GLU A 75 2.62 12.43 -7.40
C GLU A 75 2.99 12.35 -5.92
N LYS A 76 3.35 11.18 -5.39
CA LYS A 76 3.66 11.03 -3.95
C LYS A 76 5.12 10.73 -3.65
N ILE A 77 5.77 9.85 -4.41
CA ILE A 77 7.16 9.42 -4.13
C ILE A 77 8.18 10.39 -4.71
N LEU A 78 8.10 10.69 -6.01
CA LEU A 78 9.09 11.53 -6.70
C LEU A 78 9.16 12.97 -6.16
N PRO A 79 8.05 13.66 -5.82
CA PRO A 79 8.11 15.04 -5.32
C PRO A 79 8.86 15.18 -3.99
N GLN A 80 8.92 14.10 -3.19
CA GLN A 80 9.62 14.10 -1.90
C GLN A 80 11.14 14.09 -2.04
N ALA A 81 11.64 13.70 -3.22
CA ALA A 81 13.05 13.55 -3.51
C ALA A 81 13.54 14.54 -4.59
N LYS A 82 12.93 15.73 -4.63
CA LYS A 82 13.23 16.79 -5.58
C LYS A 82 14.73 17.09 -5.72
N GLU A 83 15.46 17.15 -4.61
CA GLU A 83 16.91 17.40 -4.62
C GLU A 83 17.70 16.30 -5.36
N THR A 84 17.32 15.04 -5.18
CA THR A 84 17.96 13.91 -5.88
C THR A 84 17.58 13.85 -7.35
N LEU A 85 16.35 14.24 -7.70
CA LEU A 85 15.88 14.30 -9.08
C LEU A 85 16.52 15.46 -9.84
N ASP A 86 16.72 16.61 -9.20
CA ASP A 86 17.38 17.76 -9.83
C ASP A 86 18.83 17.45 -10.24
N ALA A 87 19.46 16.47 -9.56
CA ALA A 87 20.79 15.96 -9.92
C ALA A 87 20.78 14.98 -11.10
N LEU A 88 19.62 14.52 -11.57
CA LEU A 88 19.47 13.55 -12.66
C LEU A 88 19.04 14.22 -13.97
N THR A 89 19.42 13.58 -15.08
CA THR A 89 18.95 13.94 -16.42
C THR A 89 17.51 13.46 -16.64
N GLU A 90 16.76 14.10 -17.55
CA GLU A 90 15.38 13.69 -17.89
C GLU A 90 15.20 12.20 -18.26
N PRO A 91 16.09 11.55 -19.04
CA PRO A 91 16.00 10.11 -19.27
C PRO A 91 16.25 9.29 -17.99
N GLU A 92 17.15 9.72 -17.10
CA GLU A 92 17.38 9.06 -15.81
C GLU A 92 16.17 9.19 -14.89
N LYS A 93 15.52 10.36 -14.83
CA LYS A 93 14.27 10.56 -14.08
C LYS A 93 13.17 9.62 -14.56
N THR A 94 13.06 9.46 -15.88
CA THR A 94 12.07 8.56 -16.48
C THR A 94 12.40 7.10 -16.15
N ALA A 95 13.68 6.73 -16.19
CA ALA A 95 14.15 5.40 -15.82
C ALA A 95 13.90 5.07 -14.34
N VAL A 96 14.16 6.03 -13.43
CA VAL A 96 13.82 5.93 -12.00
C VAL A 96 12.32 5.69 -11.84
N SER A 97 11.48 6.47 -12.51
CA SER A 97 10.03 6.31 -12.44
C SER A 97 9.58 4.93 -12.93
N LEU A 98 10.14 4.42 -14.03
CA LEU A 98 9.79 3.10 -14.56
C LEU A 98 10.24 1.97 -13.64
N LEU A 99 11.44 2.07 -13.08
CA LEU A 99 11.98 1.07 -12.16
C LEU A 99 11.16 0.98 -10.87
N LEU A 100 10.82 2.12 -10.27
CA LEU A 100 9.99 2.16 -9.07
C LEU A 100 8.58 1.65 -9.33
N ARG A 101 7.95 2.02 -10.46
CA ARG A 101 6.64 1.49 -10.86
C ARG A 101 6.67 -0.03 -11.03
N ALA A 102 7.71 -0.53 -11.69
CA ALA A 102 7.90 -1.95 -11.89
C ALA A 102 7.99 -2.73 -10.57
N TYR A 103 8.84 -2.29 -9.64
CA TYR A 103 9.01 -3.01 -8.38
C TYR A 103 7.84 -2.83 -7.41
N ILE A 104 7.24 -1.64 -7.34
CA ILE A 104 6.03 -1.45 -6.53
C ILE A 104 4.88 -2.30 -7.07
N GLY A 105 4.69 -2.35 -8.39
CA GLY A 105 3.70 -3.22 -9.02
C GLY A 105 3.97 -4.70 -8.80
N TYR A 106 5.23 -5.12 -8.90
CA TYR A 106 5.63 -6.48 -8.59
C TYR A 106 5.32 -6.86 -7.14
N ILE A 107 5.72 -6.03 -6.17
CA ILE A 107 5.47 -6.27 -4.74
C ILE A 107 3.95 -6.28 -4.44
N ASN A 108 3.20 -5.34 -4.99
CA ASN A 108 1.76 -5.23 -4.77
C ASN A 108 0.99 -6.46 -5.30
N GLN A 109 1.45 -7.03 -6.42
CA GLN A 109 0.78 -8.14 -7.10
C GLN A 109 1.21 -9.53 -6.61
N GLU A 110 2.51 -9.74 -6.42
CA GLU A 110 3.07 -11.04 -6.08
C GLU A 110 3.34 -11.20 -4.58
N GLY A 111 3.49 -10.09 -3.86
CA GLY A 111 3.82 -10.07 -2.44
C GLY A 111 2.60 -10.31 -1.55
N PRO A 112 2.71 -11.13 -0.48
CA PRO A 112 1.70 -11.16 0.56
C PRO A 112 1.55 -9.77 1.19
N LEU A 113 0.34 -9.44 1.68
CA LEU A 113 0.00 -8.09 2.20
C LEU A 113 1.05 -7.53 3.16
N ASP A 114 1.66 -8.40 3.99
CA ASP A 114 2.65 -8.03 4.99
C ASP A 114 4.02 -7.63 4.43
N GLU A 115 4.32 -8.10 3.23
CA GLU A 115 5.53 -7.75 2.47
C GLU A 115 5.31 -6.56 1.53
N GLN A 116 4.08 -6.04 1.41
CA GLN A 116 3.74 -4.88 0.58
C GLN A 116 4.18 -3.55 1.22
N ASN A 117 5.49 -3.38 1.38
CA ASN A 117 6.10 -2.28 2.13
C ASN A 117 7.37 -1.73 1.44
N PHE A 118 7.74 -0.49 1.80
CA PHE A 118 8.91 0.19 1.21
C PHE A 118 10.25 -0.50 1.49
N PRO A 119 10.43 -1.18 2.62
CA PRO A 119 11.71 -1.83 2.86
C PRO A 119 11.95 -3.12 2.06
N LEU A 120 10.91 -3.87 1.69
CA LEU A 120 11.07 -4.92 0.67
C LEU A 120 11.50 -4.31 -0.66
N LEU A 121 10.93 -3.17 -1.05
CA LEU A 121 11.36 -2.44 -2.25
C LEU A 121 12.83 -2.04 -2.18
N MET A 122 13.29 -1.56 -1.02
CA MET A 122 14.72 -1.30 -0.77
C MET A 122 15.57 -2.56 -0.90
N GLU A 123 15.09 -3.68 -0.40
CA GLU A 123 15.80 -4.96 -0.49
C GLU A 123 15.94 -5.43 -1.94
N LEU A 124 14.85 -5.41 -2.72
CA LEU A 124 14.92 -5.66 -4.16
C LEU A 124 15.96 -4.76 -4.82
N LEU A 125 15.93 -3.45 -4.56
CA LEU A 125 16.89 -2.48 -5.10
C LEU A 125 18.35 -2.72 -4.68
N LYS A 126 18.63 -3.45 -3.60
CA LYS A 126 20.00 -3.83 -3.21
C LYS A 126 20.52 -4.99 -4.06
N TYR A 127 19.62 -5.91 -4.42
CA TYR A 127 19.93 -7.08 -5.23
C TYR A 127 19.78 -6.83 -6.74
N THR A 128 19.37 -5.63 -7.14
CA THR A 128 19.47 -5.20 -8.53
C THR A 128 20.90 -4.86 -8.85
N GLU A 129 21.56 -5.71 -9.62
CA GLU A 129 22.84 -5.37 -10.22
C GLU A 129 22.64 -4.63 -11.54
N ALA A 130 23.32 -3.49 -11.70
CA ALA A 130 23.42 -2.79 -12.97
C ALA A 130 24.57 -3.37 -13.83
N THR A 131 24.58 -4.68 -14.06
CA THR A 131 25.60 -5.27 -14.94
C THR A 131 25.22 -5.07 -16.41
N PRO A 132 26.19 -4.73 -17.29
CA PRO A 132 25.96 -4.63 -18.73
C PRO A 132 25.58 -5.98 -19.35
N GLU A 133 25.92 -7.09 -18.70
CA GLU A 133 25.66 -8.45 -19.15
C GLU A 133 24.41 -9.09 -18.51
N GLY A 134 23.83 -8.49 -17.45
CA GLY A 134 22.61 -8.97 -16.80
C GLY A 134 22.75 -10.35 -16.13
N THR A 135 23.95 -10.73 -15.72
CA THR A 135 24.24 -12.10 -15.25
C THR A 135 23.71 -12.41 -13.86
N LEU A 136 23.33 -11.40 -13.05
CA LEU A 136 22.83 -11.61 -11.68
C LEU A 136 21.78 -10.57 -11.22
N ASP A 137 20.92 -10.06 -12.10
CA ASP A 137 19.76 -9.27 -11.65
C ASP A 137 18.68 -10.20 -11.07
N ILE A 138 18.85 -10.57 -9.80
CA ILE A 138 17.95 -11.51 -9.11
C ILE A 138 16.50 -11.00 -9.13
N PRO A 139 16.20 -9.72 -8.79
CA PRO A 139 14.86 -9.17 -8.96
C PRO A 139 14.37 -9.28 -10.41
N GLY A 140 15.19 -8.94 -11.40
CA GLY A 140 14.84 -9.08 -12.82
C GLY A 140 14.45 -10.49 -13.23
N MET A 141 15.16 -11.51 -12.72
CA MET A 141 14.82 -12.92 -12.94
C MET A 141 13.49 -13.29 -12.28
N MET A 142 13.25 -12.83 -11.05
CA MET A 142 11.99 -13.04 -10.34
C MET A 142 10.79 -12.42 -11.07
N LEU A 143 10.95 -11.20 -11.60
CA LEU A 143 9.94 -10.53 -12.41
C LEU A 143 9.64 -11.30 -13.71
N THR A 144 10.67 -11.83 -14.35
CA THR A 144 10.52 -12.62 -15.59
C THR A 144 9.79 -13.94 -15.32
N GLU A 145 10.16 -14.66 -14.26
CA GLU A 145 9.47 -15.89 -13.86
C GLU A 145 8.01 -15.66 -13.46
N ALA A 146 7.71 -14.55 -12.78
CA ALA A 146 6.33 -14.18 -12.44
C ALA A 146 5.51 -13.91 -13.71
N ALA A 147 6.06 -13.15 -14.64
CA ALA A 147 5.43 -12.85 -15.93
C ALA A 147 5.25 -14.09 -16.83
N GLU A 148 6.07 -15.14 -16.65
CA GLU A 148 5.89 -16.42 -17.37
C GLU A 148 4.81 -17.30 -16.73
N LYS A 149 4.63 -17.22 -15.41
CA LYS A 149 3.59 -17.95 -14.68
C LYS A 149 2.21 -17.32 -14.86
N SER A 150 2.14 -15.98 -14.91
CA SER A 150 0.89 -15.25 -15.18
C SER A 150 0.67 -15.11 -16.69
N CYS A 151 -0.40 -15.71 -17.22
CA CYS A 151 -0.80 -15.49 -18.62
C CYS A 151 -1.22 -14.03 -18.91
N GLN A 152 -1.32 -13.17 -17.89
CA GLN A 152 -1.56 -11.74 -18.02
C GLN A 152 -0.22 -11.01 -17.87
N LYS A 153 0.24 -10.39 -18.95
CA LYS A 153 1.42 -9.50 -18.89
C LYS A 153 1.02 -8.25 -18.13
N GLU A 154 1.28 -8.27 -16.84
CA GLU A 154 0.93 -7.22 -15.91
C GLU A 154 1.74 -5.94 -16.21
N ASP A 155 1.12 -4.78 -16.00
CA ASP A 155 1.64 -3.48 -16.44
C ASP A 155 3.05 -3.20 -15.88
N TYR A 156 3.36 -3.72 -14.68
CA TYR A 156 4.68 -3.60 -14.05
C TYR A 156 5.82 -4.27 -14.84
N PHE A 157 5.56 -5.40 -15.50
CA PHE A 157 6.58 -6.10 -16.30
C PHE A 157 6.87 -5.33 -17.59
N SER A 158 5.84 -4.65 -18.13
CA SER A 158 5.99 -3.77 -19.28
C SER A 158 6.90 -2.58 -18.96
N ASP A 159 6.76 -1.99 -17.77
CA ASP A 159 7.58 -0.88 -17.31
C ASP A 159 9.02 -1.30 -17.01
N TYR A 160 9.23 -2.47 -16.40
CA TYR A 160 10.56 -3.04 -16.21
C TYR A 160 11.27 -3.29 -17.55
N ARG A 161 10.55 -3.85 -18.53
CA ARG A 161 11.11 -4.08 -19.87
C ARG A 161 11.47 -2.78 -20.57
N ARG A 162 10.66 -1.73 -20.42
CA ARG A 162 10.97 -0.39 -20.95
C ARG A 162 12.22 0.18 -20.29
N TYR A 163 12.33 0.12 -18.97
CA TYR A 163 13.52 0.51 -18.23
C TYR A 163 14.77 -0.21 -18.77
N ARG A 164 14.70 -1.54 -18.96
CA ARG A 164 15.82 -2.34 -19.45
C ARG A 164 16.32 -1.94 -20.84
N LEU A 165 15.42 -1.45 -21.69
CA LEU A 165 15.72 -1.02 -23.06
C LEU A 165 16.23 0.43 -23.14
N MET A 166 16.12 1.21 -22.07
CA MET A 166 16.62 2.59 -22.08
C MET A 166 18.16 2.62 -22.06
N GLN A 167 18.74 3.51 -22.86
CA GLN A 167 20.17 3.79 -22.87
C GLN A 167 20.50 4.84 -21.80
N VAL A 168 20.52 4.41 -20.54
CA VAL A 168 20.84 5.25 -19.39
C VAL A 168 21.87 4.55 -18.51
N ASP A 169 22.56 5.34 -17.69
CA ASP A 169 23.45 4.81 -16.65
C ASP A 169 22.60 4.11 -15.57
N LYS A 170 22.53 2.78 -15.66
CA LYS A 170 21.72 1.95 -14.76
C LYS A 170 22.22 1.98 -13.33
N GLU A 171 23.54 2.09 -13.12
CA GLU A 171 24.13 2.18 -11.78
C GLU A 171 23.65 3.45 -11.09
N ARG A 172 23.70 4.57 -11.82
CA ARG A 172 23.24 5.86 -11.30
C ARG A 172 21.74 5.88 -11.05
N VAL A 173 20.93 5.24 -11.91
CA VAL A 173 19.48 5.13 -11.71
C VAL A 173 19.15 4.28 -10.49
N ILE A 174 19.79 3.12 -10.31
CA ILE A 174 19.58 2.26 -9.14
C ILE A 174 20.00 2.99 -7.86
N LEU A 175 21.16 3.65 -7.87
CA LEU A 175 21.63 4.42 -6.73
C LEU A 175 20.65 5.55 -6.37
N ALA A 176 20.12 6.25 -7.37
CA ALA A 176 19.11 7.27 -7.13
C ALA A 176 17.85 6.68 -6.51
N CYS A 177 17.33 5.55 -7.02
CA CYS A 177 16.21 4.84 -6.42
C CYS A 177 16.50 4.45 -4.96
N GLN A 178 17.69 3.94 -4.66
CA GLN A 178 18.09 3.59 -3.30
C GLN A 178 18.12 4.83 -2.38
N VAL A 179 18.64 5.96 -2.84
CA VAL A 179 18.65 7.20 -2.03
C VAL A 179 17.22 7.68 -1.76
N ILE A 180 16.37 7.71 -2.80
CA ILE A 180 14.95 8.12 -2.70
C ILE A 180 14.21 7.25 -1.68
N ILE A 181 14.29 5.93 -1.83
CA ILE A 181 13.57 5.00 -0.95
C ILE A 181 14.15 5.01 0.48
N ASN A 182 15.47 5.16 0.66
CA ASN A 182 16.05 5.26 2.00
C ASN A 182 15.58 6.52 2.74
N ASP A 183 15.53 7.67 2.07
CA ASP A 183 15.00 8.90 2.65
C ASP A 183 13.51 8.75 3.03
N LEU A 184 12.72 8.11 2.17
CA LEU A 184 11.32 7.78 2.47
C LEU A 184 11.18 6.86 3.69
N ILE A 185 12.00 5.81 3.79
CA ILE A 185 12.00 4.90 4.94
C ILE A 185 12.36 5.66 6.22
N GLY A 186 13.37 6.52 6.18
CA GLY A 186 13.78 7.34 7.32
C GLY A 186 12.65 8.25 7.83
N ARG A 187 11.90 8.87 6.90
CA ARG A 187 10.77 9.75 7.22
C ARG A 187 9.55 8.99 7.74
N LEU A 188 9.17 7.90 7.06
CA LEU A 188 7.95 7.15 7.35
C LEU A 188 8.09 6.24 8.58
N TYR A 189 9.24 5.58 8.73
CA TYR A 189 9.46 4.58 9.78
C TYR A 189 10.28 5.12 10.96
N ARG A 190 10.74 6.39 10.92
CA ARG A 190 11.50 7.05 12.00
C ARG A 190 12.66 6.21 12.56
N TYR A 191 13.30 5.38 11.71
CA TYR A 191 14.34 4.40 12.06
C TYR A 191 13.90 3.18 12.91
N ASP A 192 12.62 3.05 13.28
CA ASP A 192 12.07 1.85 13.95
C ASP A 192 11.79 0.70 12.96
N TYR A 193 12.42 0.71 11.78
CA TYR A 193 12.35 -0.39 10.85
C TYR A 193 13.27 -1.53 11.29
N ARG A 194 12.81 -2.33 12.26
CA ARG A 194 13.39 -3.64 12.53
C ARG A 194 12.88 -4.61 11.47
N PHE A 195 13.72 -4.87 10.47
CA PHE A 195 13.69 -6.11 9.68
C PHE A 195 13.50 -7.29 10.65
N GLY A 196 12.43 -8.06 10.50
CA GLY A 196 12.15 -9.20 11.37
C GLY A 196 10.72 -9.28 11.84
N TYR A 197 9.75 -8.90 11.01
CA TYR A 197 8.56 -9.74 11.05
C TYR A 197 8.91 -11.01 10.29
N ASP A 198 9.37 -12.01 11.04
CA ASP A 198 9.15 -13.41 10.72
C ASP A 198 7.62 -13.60 10.76
N PHE A 199 6.92 -13.06 9.77
CA PHE A 199 5.59 -13.55 9.51
C PHE A 199 5.84 -14.98 9.06
N ASP A 200 5.36 -15.95 9.85
CA ASP A 200 5.15 -17.35 9.47
C ASP A 200 4.19 -17.39 8.27
N LEU A 201 4.59 -16.78 7.16
CA LEU A 201 3.96 -16.89 5.87
C LEU A 201 4.07 -18.36 5.50
N ALA A 202 3.09 -18.86 4.74
CA ALA A 202 3.30 -20.08 3.99
C ALA A 202 4.58 -19.87 3.18
N GLU A 203 5.65 -20.58 3.57
CA GLU A 203 7.05 -20.35 3.16
C GLU A 203 7.21 -20.20 1.64
N ASP A 204 6.29 -20.79 0.89
CA ASP A 204 6.27 -20.84 -0.56
C ASP A 204 5.95 -19.49 -1.25
N ARG A 205 5.37 -18.50 -0.56
CA ARG A 205 4.89 -17.23 -1.17
C ARG A 205 5.64 -15.97 -0.75
N SER A 206 6.56 -16.04 0.20
CA SER A 206 7.37 -14.88 0.61
C SER A 206 8.33 -14.45 -0.51
N LEU A 207 8.28 -13.18 -0.90
CA LEU A 207 9.22 -12.59 -1.85
C LEU A 207 10.61 -12.48 -1.25
N THR A 208 10.71 -12.10 0.02
CA THR A 208 11.97 -11.98 0.78
C THR A 208 12.71 -13.31 0.81
N LYS A 209 12.01 -14.40 1.16
CA LYS A 209 12.60 -15.75 1.19
C LYS A 209 13.02 -16.20 -0.20
N ARG A 210 12.18 -16.00 -1.23
CA ARG A 210 12.51 -16.33 -2.62
C ARG A 210 13.73 -15.57 -3.13
N LEU A 211 13.89 -14.32 -2.71
CA LEU A 211 15.03 -13.47 -3.06
C LEU A 211 16.33 -14.01 -2.45
N HIS A 212 16.33 -14.29 -1.14
CA HIS A 212 17.48 -14.89 -0.46
C HIS A 212 17.83 -16.29 -0.99
N GLU A 213 16.84 -17.16 -1.19
CA GLU A 213 17.08 -18.49 -1.74
C GLU A 213 17.69 -18.44 -3.15
N LYS A 214 17.22 -17.52 -4.00
CA LYS A 214 17.82 -17.33 -5.32
C LYS A 214 19.22 -16.76 -5.23
N GLN A 215 19.45 -15.83 -4.32
CA GLN A 215 20.79 -15.30 -4.06
C GLN A 215 21.75 -16.42 -3.64
N GLU A 216 21.38 -17.26 -2.69
CA GLU A 216 22.18 -18.40 -2.23
C GLU A 216 22.47 -19.38 -3.37
N LYS A 217 21.43 -19.76 -4.14
CA LYS A 217 21.57 -20.67 -5.30
C LYS A 217 22.53 -20.14 -6.35
N GLU A 218 22.45 -18.86 -6.66
CA GLU A 218 23.35 -18.25 -7.65
C GLU A 218 24.78 -18.19 -7.11
N VAL A 219 24.99 -17.74 -5.87
CA VAL A 219 26.32 -17.73 -5.22
C VAL A 219 26.96 -19.12 -5.22
N ASP A 220 26.16 -20.16 -4.94
CA ASP A 220 26.61 -21.57 -5.00
C ASP A 220 26.93 -22.03 -6.42
N LEU A 221 26.20 -21.57 -7.43
CA LEU A 221 26.49 -21.84 -8.85
C LEU A 221 27.85 -21.26 -9.26
N TYR A 222 28.12 -20.01 -8.88
CA TYR A 222 29.41 -19.37 -9.13
C TYR A 222 30.55 -20.03 -8.34
N ALA A 223 30.28 -20.51 -7.13
CA ALA A 223 31.26 -21.23 -6.31
C ALA A 223 31.58 -22.64 -6.84
N SER A 224 30.61 -23.31 -7.48
CA SER A 224 30.76 -24.67 -8.03
C SER A 224 31.29 -24.69 -9.47
N GLY A 225 31.05 -23.65 -10.27
CA GLY A 225 31.58 -23.50 -11.63
C GLY A 225 33.06 -23.10 -11.74
N ASN A 226 33.70 -22.77 -10.61
CA ASN A 226 35.12 -22.41 -10.51
C ASN A 226 36.03 -23.56 -10.00
N ARG A 227 35.58 -24.82 -10.10
CA ARG A 227 36.38 -26.03 -9.80
C ARG A 227 36.69 -26.84 -11.04
#